data_AF-Q5C0Z5-F1
#
_entry.id   AF-Q5C0Z5-F1
#
_cell.length_a   1.000
_cell.length_b   1.000
_cell.length_c   1.000
_cell.angle_alpha   90.00
_cell.angle_beta   90.00
_cell.angle_gamma   90.00
#
_symmetry.space_group_name_H-M   'P 1'
#
loop_
_entity.id
_entity.type
_entity.pdbx_description
1 polymer ?
#
loop_
_entity_poly.entity_id
_entity_poly.type
_entity_poly.pdbx_seq_one_letter_code
_entity_poly.pdbx_strand_id
1 'polypeptide(L)'
;KSRWRRPVGGHCIVMFVWRCLVVCLSFGLWICTANNPELEPEVGKKKPSFVTPDVPNRAYLTLFFNAPSDITQKLIVSEARKDGIDDSIAKYDGVWSVEVPYTSAIEDDYALVLKSKAKHHAVSTRLSRPIKFDTDELVIQYDVKFQDGIDCGGAYIKLLSASPNLDLKQFNDKTPYTIMFGPDKCGLENKFHFIFRYKNPNTGVYEEKHAKKVVPELESYFSDKKTHLYTLVLRSDNSFERYIDQIKVQSGNLLDDFDPPVNPPKEIDDPHDKKPSDWDER
;
A
#
# COMPACT_ATOMS: atom_id res chain seq x y z
N LYS A 1 22.17 20.01 -42.56
CA LYS A 1 21.50 19.44 -43.76
C LYS A 1 20.61 18.32 -43.23
N SER A 2 19.27 18.30 -43.23
CA SER A 2 18.14 19.02 -43.85
C SER A 2 16.91 18.66 -42.97
N ARG A 3 16.30 19.58 -42.20
CA ARG A 3 15.17 20.51 -42.49
C ARG A 3 13.86 19.85 -42.96
N TRP A 4 12.76 20.10 -42.23
CA TRP A 4 11.44 20.67 -42.63
C TRP A 4 10.33 20.25 -41.63
N ARG A 5 9.20 20.94 -41.42
CA ARG A 5 8.83 22.30 -40.95
C ARG A 5 7.45 22.16 -40.27
N ARG A 6 7.07 23.09 -39.37
CA ARG A 6 5.71 23.25 -38.79
C ARG A 6 4.68 23.78 -39.82
N PRO A 7 3.38 23.75 -39.45
CA PRO A 7 2.54 24.97 -39.48
C PRO A 7 1.94 25.30 -38.08
N VAL A 8 2.09 26.54 -37.55
CA VAL A 8 1.08 27.64 -37.38
C VAL A 8 -0.28 27.18 -36.86
N GLY A 9 -0.96 27.77 -35.87
CA GLY A 9 -0.95 29.03 -35.10
C GLY A 9 -2.33 29.09 -34.39
N GLY A 10 -2.62 29.83 -33.32
CA GLY A 10 -1.84 30.79 -32.57
C GLY A 10 -2.61 31.32 -31.34
N HIS A 11 -1.98 32.35 -30.76
CA HIS A 11 -2.51 33.46 -29.96
C HIS A 11 -3.25 33.18 -28.63
N CYS A 12 -2.42 33.22 -27.59
CA CYS A 12 -2.71 33.66 -26.23
C CYS A 12 -3.31 35.08 -26.20
N ILE A 13 -4.15 35.40 -25.21
CA ILE A 13 -4.19 36.71 -24.53
C ILE A 13 -4.77 36.50 -23.11
N VAL A 14 -4.01 36.97 -22.12
CA VAL A 14 -4.43 37.22 -20.74
C VAL A 14 -4.73 38.72 -20.63
N MET A 15 -5.80 39.12 -19.95
CA MET A 15 -5.91 40.49 -19.43
C MET A 15 -6.83 40.57 -18.21
N PHE A 16 -6.26 41.04 -17.10
CA PHE A 16 -6.95 41.69 -15.97
C PHE A 16 -7.01 43.18 -16.27
N VAL A 17 -8.14 43.87 -16.05
CA VAL A 17 -8.17 45.28 -15.59
C VAL A 17 -9.53 45.59 -14.91
N TRP A 18 -9.41 46.34 -13.82
CA TRP A 18 -10.40 46.96 -12.94
C TRP A 18 -10.87 48.33 -13.48
N ARG A 19 -12.15 48.67 -13.23
CA ARG A 19 -12.69 49.98 -12.77
C ARG A 19 -13.75 50.67 -13.67
N CYS A 20 -14.91 50.87 -13.03
CA CYS A 20 -15.97 51.87 -13.20
C CYS A 20 -16.15 52.58 -14.54
N LEU A 21 -17.36 52.46 -15.10
CA LEU A 21 -18.16 53.62 -15.52
C LEU A 21 -19.65 53.26 -15.51
N VAL A 22 -20.45 54.13 -14.90
CA VAL A 22 -21.92 54.10 -14.83
C VAL A 22 -22.48 54.73 -16.11
N VAL A 23 -23.41 54.06 -16.80
CA VAL A 23 -24.47 54.70 -17.58
C VAL A 23 -25.77 53.89 -17.49
N CYS A 24 -26.84 54.63 -17.25
CA CYS A 24 -28.20 54.22 -16.92
C CYS A 24 -29.04 53.65 -18.08
N LEU A 25 -29.96 52.76 -17.68
CA LEU A 25 -31.36 52.60 -18.12
C LEU A 25 -31.66 51.98 -19.50
N SER A 26 -32.09 50.71 -19.44
CA SER A 26 -33.43 50.31 -19.91
C SER A 26 -33.88 49.12 -19.06
N PHE A 27 -34.89 49.32 -18.19
CA PHE A 27 -35.50 48.23 -17.43
C PHE A 27 -36.36 47.38 -18.37
N GLY A 28 -35.85 46.20 -18.72
CA GLY A 28 -36.64 45.07 -19.21
C GLY A 28 -36.66 44.01 -18.12
N LEU A 29 -37.72 43.97 -17.31
CA LEU A 29 -37.94 42.92 -16.32
C LEU A 29 -38.36 41.65 -17.07
N TRP A 30 -37.39 40.86 -17.53
CA TRP A 30 -37.63 39.48 -17.97
C TRP A 30 -37.47 38.59 -16.74
N ILE A 31 -38.59 38.21 -16.14
CA ILE A 31 -38.62 37.16 -15.12
C ILE A 31 -38.38 35.86 -15.87
N CYS A 32 -37.11 35.51 -16.07
CA CYS A 32 -36.74 34.13 -16.31
C CYS A 32 -37.03 33.39 -15.00
N THR A 33 -38.13 32.67 -14.96
CA THR A 33 -38.24 31.53 -14.04
C THR A 33 -37.05 30.63 -14.39
N ALA A 34 -36.03 30.63 -13.55
CA ALA A 34 -35.00 29.61 -13.57
C ALA A 34 -35.75 28.29 -13.31
N ASN A 35 -36.11 27.60 -14.39
CA ASN A 35 -36.37 26.18 -14.30
C ASN A 35 -35.07 25.59 -13.78
N ASN A 36 -35.09 25.32 -12.48
CA ASN A 36 -34.14 24.45 -11.82
C ASN A 36 -33.98 23.25 -12.75
N PRO A 37 -32.77 22.94 -13.27
CA PRO A 37 -32.60 21.68 -13.95
C PRO A 37 -32.92 20.62 -12.90
N GLU A 38 -34.10 20.03 -13.02
CA GLU A 38 -34.44 18.79 -12.34
C GLU A 38 -33.25 17.87 -12.57
N LEU A 39 -32.64 17.41 -11.47
CA LEU A 39 -31.74 16.27 -11.52
C LEU A 39 -32.54 15.15 -12.22
N GLU A 40 -32.25 14.91 -13.49
CA GLU A 40 -32.69 13.70 -14.13
C GLU A 40 -32.19 12.53 -13.25
N PRO A 41 -33.06 11.61 -12.85
CA PRO A 41 -32.61 10.45 -12.09
C PRO A 41 -31.62 9.70 -12.96
N GLU A 42 -30.36 9.65 -12.53
CA GLU A 42 -29.33 8.76 -13.08
C GLU A 42 -29.99 7.39 -13.29
N VAL A 43 -30.27 7.05 -14.55
CA VAL A 43 -30.80 5.74 -14.93
C VAL A 43 -29.80 4.74 -14.39
N GLY A 44 -30.17 4.07 -13.29
CA GLY A 44 -29.30 3.22 -12.50
C GLY A 44 -28.70 2.15 -13.39
N LYS A 45 -27.49 2.39 -13.90
CA LYS A 45 -26.71 1.36 -14.58
C LYS A 45 -26.50 0.27 -13.56
N LYS A 46 -27.19 -0.87 -13.77
CA LYS A 46 -27.01 -2.07 -12.95
C LYS A 46 -25.51 -2.35 -12.89
N LYS A 47 -24.96 -2.36 -11.68
CA LYS A 47 -23.53 -2.60 -11.49
C LYS A 47 -23.23 -4.04 -11.95
N PRO A 48 -22.05 -4.31 -12.51
CA PRO A 48 -21.65 -5.69 -12.79
C PRO A 48 -21.58 -6.47 -11.47
N SER A 49 -21.96 -7.74 -11.47
CA SER A 49 -21.80 -8.62 -10.31
C SER A 49 -20.38 -9.20 -10.28
N PHE A 50 -19.85 -9.42 -9.08
CA PHE A 50 -18.52 -10.00 -8.89
C PHE A 50 -18.46 -11.41 -9.47
N VAL A 51 -17.40 -11.66 -10.24
CA VAL A 51 -17.08 -12.99 -10.78
C VAL A 51 -15.71 -13.36 -10.29
N THR A 52 -15.60 -14.55 -9.68
CA THR A 52 -14.31 -15.06 -9.25
C THR A 52 -13.38 -15.22 -10.46
N PRO A 53 -12.16 -14.63 -10.42
CA PRO A 53 -11.22 -14.73 -11.53
C PRO A 53 -10.64 -16.15 -11.64
N ASP A 54 -10.13 -16.48 -12.84
CA ASP A 54 -9.41 -17.74 -13.07
C ASP A 54 -8.16 -17.83 -12.19
N VAL A 55 -8.12 -18.85 -11.34
CA VAL A 55 -7.03 -19.05 -10.38
C VAL A 55 -5.92 -19.89 -11.00
N PRO A 56 -4.66 -19.42 -11.02
CA PRO A 56 -3.54 -20.24 -11.48
C PRO A 56 -3.39 -21.51 -10.64
N ASN A 57 -3.24 -22.68 -11.26
CA ASN A 57 -3.06 -23.96 -10.57
C ASN A 57 -1.89 -23.96 -9.56
N ARG A 58 -0.88 -23.11 -9.79
CA ARG A 58 0.31 -22.95 -8.94
C ARG A 58 0.15 -21.90 -7.84
N ALA A 59 -1.03 -21.29 -7.64
CA ALA A 59 -1.23 -20.31 -6.58
C ALA A 59 -0.96 -20.93 -5.20
N TYR A 60 -0.25 -20.20 -4.34
CA TYR A 60 -0.06 -20.59 -2.94
C TYR A 60 -1.27 -20.21 -2.09
N LEU A 61 -1.91 -19.10 -2.44
CA LEU A 61 -3.13 -18.58 -1.84
C LEU A 61 -3.86 -17.75 -2.89
N THR A 62 -5.18 -17.89 -2.91
CA THR A 62 -6.07 -16.93 -3.55
C THR A 62 -7.22 -16.74 -2.58
N LEU A 63 -7.47 -15.47 -2.21
CA LEU A 63 -8.45 -15.13 -1.19
C LEU A 63 -9.39 -14.09 -1.78
N PHE A 64 -10.65 -14.48 -1.90
CA PHE A 64 -11.79 -13.62 -2.23
C PHE A 64 -12.89 -13.93 -1.23
N PHE A 65 -13.76 -12.95 -0.98
CA PHE A 65 -14.88 -13.07 -0.07
C PHE A 65 -16.18 -13.11 -0.88
N ASN A 66 -17.10 -13.97 -0.46
CA ASN A 66 -18.39 -14.18 -1.12
C ASN A 66 -19.56 -13.92 -0.17
N ALA A 67 -19.31 -13.93 1.15
CA ALA A 67 -20.35 -13.72 2.15
C ALA A 67 -19.74 -13.27 3.49
N PRO A 68 -20.52 -12.62 4.38
CA PRO A 68 -20.03 -12.20 5.69
C PRO A 68 -19.48 -13.33 6.56
N SER A 69 -19.96 -14.57 6.38
CA SER A 69 -19.48 -15.76 7.11
C SER A 69 -18.04 -16.14 6.79
N ASP A 70 -17.46 -15.65 5.70
CA ASP A 70 -16.08 -15.95 5.31
C ASP A 70 -15.05 -15.47 6.34
N ILE A 71 -15.40 -14.49 7.18
CA ILE A 71 -14.54 -14.02 8.28
C ILE A 71 -14.19 -15.14 9.27
N THR A 72 -15.09 -16.09 9.53
CA THR A 72 -14.84 -17.22 10.43
C THR A 72 -14.43 -18.49 9.68
N GLN A 73 -14.79 -18.61 8.40
CA GLN A 73 -14.49 -19.80 7.58
C GLN A 73 -13.10 -19.75 6.94
N LYS A 74 -12.63 -18.57 6.52
CA LYS A 74 -11.38 -18.42 5.74
C LYS A 74 -10.25 -17.78 6.54
N LEU A 75 -10.56 -17.12 7.66
CA LEU A 75 -9.62 -16.31 8.42
C LEU A 75 -9.54 -16.76 9.88
N ILE A 76 -8.39 -16.50 10.49
CA ILE A 76 -8.11 -16.68 11.91
C ILE A 76 -7.76 -15.31 12.48
N VAL A 77 -8.67 -14.75 13.27
CA VAL A 77 -8.48 -13.50 14.00
C VAL A 77 -7.59 -13.78 15.22
N SER A 78 -6.61 -12.92 15.45
CA SER A 78 -5.72 -13.06 16.59
C SER A 78 -6.42 -12.68 17.89
N GLU A 79 -6.05 -13.37 18.96
CA GLU A 79 -6.47 -13.14 20.34
C GLU A 79 -5.27 -12.61 21.18
N ALA A 80 -4.16 -12.28 20.51
CA ALA A 80 -2.90 -11.89 21.15
C ALA A 80 -2.93 -10.51 21.80
N ARG A 81 -1.87 -10.23 22.57
CA ARG A 81 -1.56 -8.91 23.11
C ARG A 81 -0.15 -8.49 22.69
N LYS A 82 0.03 -7.19 22.55
CA LYS A 82 1.31 -6.53 22.32
C LYS A 82 1.92 -6.17 23.67
N ASP A 83 3.17 -6.58 23.88
CA ASP A 83 3.89 -6.32 25.12
C ASP A 83 4.44 -4.88 25.16
N GLY A 84 4.60 -4.32 26.36
CA GLY A 84 5.31 -3.06 26.57
C GLY A 84 4.54 -1.80 26.18
N ILE A 85 3.22 -1.91 25.95
CA ILE A 85 2.32 -0.76 25.77
C ILE A 85 1.19 -0.80 26.79
N ASP A 86 0.47 0.32 26.92
CA ASP A 86 -0.64 0.44 27.86
C ASP A 86 -1.71 -0.63 27.64
N ASP A 87 -2.20 -1.22 28.74
CA ASP A 87 -3.13 -2.35 28.72
C ASP A 87 -4.45 -2.06 27.99
N SER A 88 -4.85 -0.79 27.88
CA SER A 88 -6.07 -0.36 27.16
C SER A 88 -5.93 -0.48 25.63
N ILE A 89 -4.69 -0.47 25.11
CA ILE A 89 -4.37 -0.57 23.67
C ILE A 89 -3.49 -1.78 23.33
N ALA A 90 -3.05 -2.54 24.32
CA ALA A 90 -2.21 -3.72 24.17
C ALA A 90 -2.87 -4.84 23.35
N LYS A 91 -4.20 -4.97 23.40
CA LYS A 91 -4.90 -6.10 22.76
C LYS A 91 -4.98 -5.93 21.25
N TYR A 92 -4.88 -7.05 20.53
CA TYR A 92 -5.28 -7.13 19.12
C TYR A 92 -6.80 -7.29 19.01
N ASP A 93 -7.56 -6.34 19.55
CA ASP A 93 -9.02 -6.35 19.65
C ASP A 93 -9.72 -5.55 18.54
N GLY A 94 -9.01 -5.26 17.45
CA GLY A 94 -9.57 -4.61 16.27
C GLY A 94 -10.68 -5.44 15.61
N VAL A 95 -11.80 -4.80 15.29
CA VAL A 95 -12.99 -5.43 14.73
C VAL A 95 -12.86 -5.54 13.21
N TRP A 96 -12.98 -6.77 12.72
CA TRP A 96 -13.03 -7.11 11.30
C TRP A 96 -14.46 -7.46 10.87
N SER A 97 -14.82 -7.09 9.65
CA SER A 97 -16.07 -7.55 9.01
C SER A 97 -15.82 -7.90 7.56
N VAL A 98 -16.59 -8.84 7.03
CA VAL A 98 -16.67 -9.08 5.59
C VAL A 98 -17.97 -8.48 5.08
N GLU A 99 -17.88 -7.43 4.28
CA GLU A 99 -19.01 -6.64 3.79
C GLU A 99 -18.72 -6.06 2.40
N VAL A 100 -19.77 -5.71 1.65
CA VAL A 100 -19.61 -4.98 0.38
C VAL A 100 -19.35 -3.51 0.71
N PRO A 101 -18.21 -2.91 0.28
CA PRO A 101 -17.95 -1.49 0.50
C PRO A 101 -19.05 -0.62 -0.09
N TYR A 102 -19.47 0.43 0.62
CA TYR A 102 -20.57 1.31 0.17
C TYR A 102 -20.29 1.99 -1.19
N THR A 103 -19.01 2.22 -1.49
CA THR A 103 -18.50 2.78 -2.74
C THR A 103 -18.05 1.70 -3.73
N SER A 104 -18.42 0.44 -3.55
CA SER A 104 -18.04 -0.60 -4.52
C SER A 104 -18.72 -0.32 -5.87
N ALA A 105 -17.93 -0.46 -6.94
CA ALA A 105 -18.40 -0.35 -8.32
C ALA A 105 -19.04 -1.67 -8.81
N ILE A 106 -18.90 -2.75 -8.04
CA ILE A 106 -19.29 -4.12 -8.39
C ILE A 106 -20.31 -4.60 -7.32
N GLU A 107 -21.39 -5.25 -7.75
CA GLU A 107 -22.35 -5.90 -6.85
C GLU A 107 -21.74 -7.16 -6.26
N ASP A 108 -22.03 -7.45 -4.99
CA ASP A 108 -21.52 -8.64 -4.27
C ASP A 108 -19.99 -8.75 -4.21
N ASP A 109 -19.29 -7.62 -4.34
CA ASP A 109 -17.85 -7.50 -4.15
C ASP A 109 -17.52 -7.34 -2.67
N TYR A 110 -17.56 -8.47 -1.95
CA TYR A 110 -17.27 -8.50 -0.52
C TYR A 110 -15.77 -8.28 -0.26
N ALA A 111 -15.47 -7.42 0.71
CA ALA A 111 -14.12 -7.13 1.14
C ALA A 111 -13.97 -7.36 2.64
N LEU A 112 -12.72 -7.61 3.07
CA LEU A 112 -12.35 -7.59 4.48
C LEU A 112 -12.14 -6.15 4.92
N VAL A 113 -12.94 -5.68 5.88
CA VAL A 113 -12.99 -4.29 6.33
C VAL A 113 -12.60 -4.17 7.79
N LEU A 114 -11.74 -3.18 8.09
CA LEU A 114 -11.39 -2.77 9.45
C LEU A 114 -12.44 -1.77 9.95
N LYS A 115 -13.09 -2.05 11.08
CA LYS A 115 -14.22 -1.24 11.59
C LYS A 115 -13.86 -0.37 12.79
N SER A 116 -12.85 -0.74 13.56
CA SER A 116 -12.45 -0.01 14.76
C SER A 116 -11.32 0.98 14.49
N LYS A 117 -11.46 2.22 14.99
CA LYS A 117 -10.41 3.23 14.96
C LYS A 117 -9.42 3.03 16.11
N ALA A 118 -8.15 3.38 15.89
CA ALA A 118 -7.10 3.37 16.91
C ALA A 118 -6.94 2.04 17.68
N LYS A 119 -7.14 0.90 17.00
CA LYS A 119 -6.97 -0.44 17.54
C LYS A 119 -5.96 -1.24 16.74
N HIS A 120 -5.25 -2.15 17.41
CA HIS A 120 -4.38 -3.11 16.73
C HIS A 120 -5.24 -4.20 16.09
N HIS A 121 -4.97 -4.49 14.82
CA HIS A 121 -5.66 -5.52 14.07
C HIS A 121 -4.67 -6.61 13.66
N ALA A 122 -5.06 -7.86 13.84
CA ALA A 122 -4.30 -9.01 13.38
C ALA A 122 -5.26 -10.11 12.94
N VAL A 123 -5.15 -10.48 11.67
CA VAL A 123 -5.91 -11.56 11.04
C VAL A 123 -4.98 -12.28 10.09
N SER A 124 -5.17 -13.59 9.97
CA SER A 124 -4.29 -14.44 9.17
C SER A 124 -5.06 -15.54 8.48
N THR A 125 -4.44 -16.13 7.46
CA THR A 125 -4.93 -17.35 6.81
C THR A 125 -3.74 -18.23 6.45
N ARG A 126 -3.98 -19.53 6.31
CA ARG A 126 -2.94 -20.49 5.96
C ARG A 126 -2.77 -20.54 4.44
N LEU A 127 -1.52 -20.61 3.98
CA LEU A 127 -1.22 -20.95 2.60
C LEU A 127 -1.60 -22.42 2.33
N SER A 128 -1.96 -22.74 1.08
CA SER A 128 -2.26 -24.12 0.66
C SER A 128 -1.08 -25.07 0.85
N ARG A 129 0.15 -24.53 0.73
CA ARG A 129 1.42 -25.22 0.97
C ARG A 129 2.49 -24.20 1.36
N PRO A 130 3.56 -24.62 2.07
CA PRO A 130 4.69 -23.75 2.35
C PRO A 130 5.34 -23.22 1.07
N ILE A 131 5.73 -21.95 1.07
CA ILE A 131 6.56 -21.38 0.00
C ILE A 131 7.99 -21.84 0.22
N LYS A 132 8.55 -22.51 -0.78
CA LYS A 132 9.99 -22.70 -0.91
C LYS A 132 10.48 -21.66 -1.92
N PHE A 133 11.60 -21.01 -1.62
CA PHE A 133 12.21 -20.04 -2.53
C PHE A 133 13.10 -20.77 -3.57
N ASP A 134 12.55 -21.83 -4.17
CA ASP A 134 13.17 -22.67 -5.21
C ASP A 134 12.51 -22.48 -6.58
N THR A 135 11.55 -21.55 -6.68
CA THR A 135 10.86 -21.17 -7.92
C THR A 135 11.49 -19.92 -8.54
N ASP A 136 11.41 -19.81 -9.86
CA ASP A 136 11.95 -18.66 -10.60
C ASP A 136 11.35 -17.32 -10.17
N GLU A 137 10.06 -17.29 -9.82
CA GLU A 137 9.36 -16.06 -9.46
C GLU A 137 8.29 -16.28 -8.38
N LEU A 138 8.27 -15.40 -7.38
CA LEU A 138 7.22 -15.25 -6.40
C LEU A 138 6.50 -13.92 -6.62
N VAL A 139 5.18 -13.99 -6.82
CA VAL A 139 4.30 -12.81 -6.97
C VAL A 139 3.36 -12.71 -5.78
N ILE A 140 3.31 -11.54 -5.17
CA ILE A 140 2.37 -11.19 -4.10
C ILE A 140 1.55 -10.00 -4.57
N GLN A 141 0.23 -10.16 -4.59
CA GLN A 141 -0.67 -9.12 -5.08
C GLN A 141 -1.93 -9.06 -4.23
N TYR A 142 -2.35 -7.85 -3.87
CA TYR A 142 -3.62 -7.58 -3.18
C TYR A 142 -4.01 -6.12 -3.39
N ASP A 143 -5.29 -5.82 -3.24
CA ASP A 143 -5.81 -4.46 -3.29
C ASP A 143 -6.14 -3.92 -1.89
N VAL A 144 -6.05 -2.60 -1.76
CA VAL A 144 -6.44 -1.86 -0.56
C VAL A 144 -7.27 -0.66 -0.98
N LYS A 145 -8.31 -0.37 -0.20
CA LYS A 145 -9.10 0.85 -0.33
C LYS A 145 -9.18 1.57 1.00
N PHE A 146 -8.61 2.77 1.08
CA PHE A 146 -8.82 3.67 2.21
C PHE A 146 -10.14 4.41 2.04
N GLN A 147 -11.25 3.77 2.43
CA GLN A 147 -12.62 4.25 2.16
C GLN A 147 -12.88 5.71 2.56
N ASP A 148 -12.31 6.13 3.70
CA ASP A 148 -12.46 7.49 4.22
C ASP A 148 -11.18 8.33 4.08
N GLY A 149 -10.15 7.78 3.44
CA GLY A 149 -8.76 8.24 3.55
C GLY A 149 -8.11 7.79 4.86
N ILE A 150 -6.80 8.02 5.01
CA ILE A 150 -6.07 7.69 6.23
C ILE A 150 -5.02 8.75 6.57
N ASP A 151 -4.93 9.08 7.87
CA ASP A 151 -3.90 9.98 8.41
C ASP A 151 -2.78 9.19 9.09
N CYS A 152 -3.12 8.14 9.83
CA CYS A 152 -2.13 7.22 10.40
C CYS A 152 -2.68 5.79 10.52
N GLY A 153 -2.00 4.85 9.86
CA GLY A 153 -2.21 3.41 9.92
C GLY A 153 -1.57 2.69 8.72
N GLY A 154 -1.36 1.38 8.90
CA GLY A 154 -0.79 0.51 7.88
C GLY A 154 -1.83 -0.46 7.32
N ALA A 155 -1.73 -0.72 6.02
CA ALA A 155 -2.50 -1.75 5.33
C ALA A 155 -1.58 -2.73 4.60
N TYR A 156 -0.44 -3.04 5.23
CA TYR A 156 0.52 -4.02 4.73
C TYR A 156 0.20 -5.44 5.18
N ILE A 157 0.66 -6.41 4.41
CA ILE A 157 0.58 -7.82 4.73
C ILE A 157 1.95 -8.38 5.16
N LYS A 158 1.93 -9.46 5.94
CA LYS A 158 3.13 -10.21 6.32
C LYS A 158 3.01 -11.66 5.88
N LEU A 159 4.01 -12.17 5.16
CA LEU A 159 4.21 -13.60 4.97
C LEU A 159 4.95 -14.17 6.17
N LEU A 160 4.25 -14.89 7.02
CA LEU A 160 4.80 -15.46 8.25
C LEU A 160 5.83 -16.57 7.95
N SER A 161 6.90 -16.64 8.74
CA SER A 161 7.91 -17.68 8.60
C SER A 161 7.33 -19.03 9.02
N ALA A 162 7.64 -20.08 8.27
CA ALA A 162 7.25 -21.43 8.64
C ALA A 162 7.89 -21.81 9.98
N SER A 163 7.07 -22.22 10.94
CA SER A 163 7.50 -22.71 12.25
C SER A 163 6.56 -23.84 12.69
N PRO A 164 7.07 -24.93 13.27
CA PRO A 164 6.22 -26.00 13.80
C PRO A 164 5.30 -25.50 14.93
N ASN A 165 5.68 -24.41 15.62
CA ASN A 165 4.96 -23.85 16.76
C ASN A 165 4.17 -22.58 16.39
N LEU A 166 3.86 -22.37 15.11
CA LEU A 166 3.10 -21.20 14.67
C LEU A 166 1.63 -21.32 15.07
N ASP A 167 1.26 -20.64 16.15
CA ASP A 167 -0.13 -20.42 16.56
C ASP A 167 -0.65 -19.09 16.00
N LEU A 168 -1.59 -19.18 15.05
CA LEU A 168 -2.20 -18.03 14.39
C LEU A 168 -3.18 -17.28 15.31
N LYS A 169 -3.68 -17.90 16.37
CA LYS A 169 -4.46 -17.20 17.41
C LYS A 169 -3.59 -16.31 18.27
N GLN A 170 -2.28 -16.56 18.33
CA GLN A 170 -1.30 -15.74 19.04
C GLN A 170 -0.50 -14.83 18.11
N PHE A 171 -1.01 -14.58 16.90
CA PHE A 171 -0.35 -13.71 15.93
C PHE A 171 -0.26 -12.26 16.42
N ASN A 172 0.95 -11.73 16.51
CA ASN A 172 1.26 -10.39 16.99
C ASN A 172 2.42 -9.75 16.21
N ASP A 173 2.86 -8.57 16.65
CA ASP A 173 3.97 -7.80 16.06
C ASP A 173 5.30 -8.54 16.08
N LYS A 174 5.54 -9.36 17.10
CA LYS A 174 6.77 -10.15 17.28
C LYS A 174 6.77 -11.48 16.53
N THR A 175 5.64 -11.88 15.95
CA THR A 175 5.52 -13.16 15.24
C THR A 175 6.49 -13.18 14.06
N PRO A 176 7.40 -14.18 13.98
CA PRO A 176 8.39 -14.25 12.92
C PRO A 176 7.76 -14.25 11.53
N TYR A 177 8.19 -13.31 10.70
CA TYR A 177 7.80 -13.21 9.30
C TYR A 177 9.03 -13.25 8.38
N THR A 178 8.78 -13.53 7.10
CA THR A 178 9.81 -13.58 6.06
C THR A 178 9.75 -12.35 5.17
N ILE A 179 8.55 -11.93 4.76
CA ILE A 179 8.33 -10.73 3.94
C ILE A 179 7.21 -9.89 4.56
N MET A 180 7.39 -8.56 4.62
CA MET A 180 6.34 -7.58 4.85
C MET A 180 6.23 -6.68 3.63
N PHE A 181 5.01 -6.48 3.13
CA PHE A 181 4.78 -5.75 1.90
C PHE A 181 3.48 -4.96 1.93
N GLY A 182 3.53 -3.66 1.63
CA GLY A 182 2.31 -2.85 1.52
C GLY A 182 2.40 -1.39 1.92
N PRO A 183 1.30 -0.64 1.74
CA PRO A 183 1.23 0.77 2.09
C PRO A 183 1.13 0.99 3.61
N ASP A 184 1.80 2.03 4.07
CA ASP A 184 1.78 2.49 5.46
C ASP A 184 1.92 4.01 5.49
N LYS A 185 1.01 4.68 6.18
CA LYS A 185 1.04 6.13 6.33
C LYS A 185 0.96 6.48 7.79
N CYS A 186 1.75 7.45 8.26
CA CYS A 186 1.51 8.09 9.53
C CYS A 186 1.97 9.55 9.51
N GLY A 187 1.00 10.46 9.63
CA GLY A 187 1.23 11.89 9.49
C GLY A 187 1.70 12.23 8.07
N LEU A 188 2.87 12.86 7.96
CA LEU A 188 3.49 13.22 6.68
C LEU A 188 4.35 12.09 6.10
N GLU A 189 4.57 11.01 6.86
CA GLU A 189 5.36 9.89 6.39
C GLU A 189 4.49 8.90 5.62
N ASN A 190 4.75 8.80 4.31
CA ASN A 190 4.18 7.78 3.45
C ASN A 190 5.26 6.76 3.08
N LYS A 191 4.99 5.49 3.39
CA LYS A 191 5.87 4.36 3.11
C LYS A 191 5.13 3.34 2.27
N PHE A 192 5.84 2.80 1.29
CA PHE A 192 5.47 1.55 0.65
C PHE A 192 6.49 0.54 1.13
N HIS A 193 6.11 -0.30 2.09
CA HIS A 193 7.02 -1.28 2.69
C HIS A 193 7.30 -2.38 1.69
N PHE A 194 8.58 -2.72 1.58
CA PHE A 194 9.02 -4.04 1.20
C PHE A 194 10.19 -4.37 2.11
N ILE A 195 9.95 -5.27 3.06
CA ILE A 195 10.91 -5.68 4.07
C ILE A 195 11.03 -7.19 3.97
N PHE A 196 12.26 -7.71 4.00
CA PHE A 196 12.47 -9.13 4.20
C PHE A 196 13.42 -9.37 5.37
N ARG A 197 13.25 -10.52 6.03
CA ARG A 197 14.11 -10.93 7.14
C ARG A 197 15.19 -11.86 6.63
N TYR A 198 16.43 -11.37 6.69
CA TYR A 198 17.61 -12.11 6.28
C TYR A 198 18.31 -12.72 7.48
N LYS A 199 18.65 -14.01 7.39
CA LYS A 199 19.48 -14.67 8.41
C LYS A 199 20.93 -14.54 8.01
N ASN A 200 21.73 -13.85 8.80
CA ASN A 200 23.17 -13.80 8.60
C ASN A 200 23.76 -15.22 8.76
N PRO A 201 24.45 -15.77 7.76
CA PRO A 201 24.96 -17.14 7.81
C PRO A 201 26.07 -17.34 8.84
N ASN A 202 26.80 -16.26 9.20
CA ASN A 202 27.91 -16.32 10.14
C ASN A 202 27.45 -16.19 11.59
N THR A 203 26.56 -15.23 11.88
CA THR A 203 26.08 -14.98 13.25
C THR A 203 24.79 -15.74 13.58
N GLY A 204 24.06 -16.20 12.58
CA GLY A 204 22.75 -16.83 12.73
C GLY A 204 21.62 -15.87 13.11
N VAL A 205 21.91 -14.58 13.27
CA VAL A 205 20.96 -13.54 13.67
C VAL A 205 20.10 -13.13 12.47
N TYR A 206 18.81 -12.91 12.73
CA TYR A 206 17.89 -12.36 11.73
C TYR A 206 17.87 -10.84 11.80
N GLU A 207 18.02 -10.21 10.65
CA GLU A 207 17.93 -8.76 10.48
C GLU A 207 16.84 -8.42 9.48
N GLU A 208 16.11 -7.34 9.73
CA GLU A 208 15.19 -6.75 8.77
C GLU A 208 15.98 -5.92 7.76
N LYS A 209 15.72 -6.16 6.48
CA LYS A 209 16.28 -5.41 5.36
C LYS A 209 15.12 -4.64 4.75
N HIS A 210 15.19 -3.31 4.73
CA HIS A 210 14.12 -2.44 4.23
C HIS A 210 14.45 -1.94 2.84
N ALA A 211 13.55 -2.13 1.88
CA ALA A 211 13.75 -1.59 0.53
C ALA A 211 13.88 -0.07 0.61
N LYS A 212 14.82 0.50 -0.16
CA LYS A 212 14.98 1.95 -0.27
C LYS A 212 13.66 2.61 -0.67
N LYS A 213 13.47 3.85 -0.20
CA LYS A 213 12.25 4.63 -0.41
C LYS A 213 11.94 4.74 -1.90
N VAL A 214 10.65 4.59 -2.22
CA VAL A 214 10.12 4.79 -3.58
C VAL A 214 10.22 6.28 -3.93
N VAL A 215 10.63 6.58 -5.16
CA VAL A 215 10.81 7.95 -5.67
C VAL A 215 9.46 8.66 -5.93
N PRO A 216 8.46 8.03 -6.57
CA PRO A 216 7.17 8.69 -6.79
C PRO A 216 6.41 9.05 -5.51
N GLU A 217 5.61 10.11 -5.60
CA GLU A 217 4.73 10.58 -4.54
C GLU A 217 3.60 9.58 -4.28
N LEU A 218 3.46 9.15 -3.02
CA LEU A 218 2.49 8.13 -2.61
C LEU A 218 1.22 8.71 -1.97
N GLU A 219 1.18 10.02 -1.69
CA GLU A 219 0.13 10.66 -0.88
C GLU A 219 -1.29 10.47 -1.44
N SER A 220 -1.41 10.53 -2.77
CA SER A 220 -2.69 10.39 -3.47
C SER A 220 -3.35 9.03 -3.19
N TYR A 221 -2.58 7.95 -3.15
CA TYR A 221 -3.08 6.59 -2.89
C TYR A 221 -3.68 6.41 -1.49
N PHE A 222 -3.39 7.32 -0.55
CA PHE A 222 -3.91 7.27 0.81
C PHE A 222 -5.15 8.17 1.02
N SER A 223 -5.46 9.06 0.06
CA SER A 223 -6.44 10.14 0.24
C SER A 223 -7.52 10.19 -0.84
N ASP A 224 -7.31 9.56 -2.01
CA ASP A 224 -8.24 9.63 -3.14
C ASP A 224 -9.48 8.72 -3.00
N LYS A 225 -9.50 7.87 -1.97
CA LYS A 225 -10.58 6.94 -1.61
C LYS A 225 -10.88 5.87 -2.66
N LYS A 226 -9.91 5.60 -3.54
CA LYS A 226 -10.01 4.55 -4.56
C LYS A 226 -9.37 3.25 -4.06
N THR A 227 -9.74 2.18 -4.75
CA THR A 227 -9.08 0.88 -4.60
C THR A 227 -7.79 0.91 -5.40
N HIS A 228 -6.68 0.56 -4.78
CA HIS A 228 -5.37 0.46 -5.43
C HIS A 228 -4.82 -0.95 -5.32
N LEU A 229 -4.21 -1.42 -6.41
CA LEU A 229 -3.63 -2.75 -6.52
C LEU A 229 -2.12 -2.71 -6.25
N TYR A 230 -1.66 -3.38 -5.21
CA TYR A 230 -0.23 -3.46 -4.86
C TYR A 230 0.34 -4.80 -5.26
N THR A 231 1.43 -4.79 -6.03
CA THR A 231 2.09 -6.01 -6.50
C THR A 231 3.59 -6.00 -6.20
N LEU A 232 4.09 -7.10 -5.64
CA LEU A 232 5.50 -7.40 -5.49
C LEU A 232 5.85 -8.59 -6.37
N VAL A 233 6.91 -8.45 -7.15
CA VAL A 233 7.49 -9.53 -7.95
C VAL A 233 8.92 -9.75 -7.48
N LEU A 234 9.24 -10.98 -7.07
CA LEU A 234 10.56 -11.41 -6.62
C LEU A 234 11.07 -12.52 -7.53
N ARG A 235 12.33 -12.42 -7.97
CA ARG A 235 12.95 -13.38 -8.89
C ARG A 235 14.15 -14.07 -8.28
N SER A 236 14.46 -15.24 -8.81
CA SER A 236 15.58 -16.07 -8.36
C SER A 236 16.96 -15.45 -8.59
N ASP A 237 17.06 -14.44 -9.48
CA ASP A 237 18.26 -13.64 -9.72
C ASP A 237 18.47 -12.48 -8.71
N ASN A 238 17.71 -12.49 -7.61
CA ASN A 238 17.64 -11.43 -6.60
C ASN A 238 17.08 -10.09 -7.10
N SER A 239 16.53 -10.02 -8.32
CA SER A 239 15.81 -8.82 -8.75
C SER A 239 14.41 -8.78 -8.15
N PHE A 240 13.92 -7.55 -7.92
CA PHE A 240 12.54 -7.32 -7.53
C PHE A 240 11.92 -6.16 -8.30
N GLU A 241 10.61 -6.21 -8.44
CA GLU A 241 9.81 -5.11 -8.97
C GLU A 241 8.58 -4.88 -8.09
N ARG A 242 8.22 -3.62 -7.92
CA ARG A 242 7.03 -3.19 -7.17
C ARG A 242 6.13 -2.37 -8.07
N TYR A 243 4.84 -2.68 -8.00
CA TYR A 243 3.81 -2.02 -8.80
C TYR A 243 2.69 -1.49 -7.92
N ILE A 244 2.15 -0.35 -8.35
CA ILE A 244 0.87 0.18 -7.88
C ILE A 244 0.01 0.37 -9.12
N ASP A 245 -1.20 -0.20 -9.14
CA ASP A 245 -2.13 -0.14 -10.27
C ASP A 245 -1.49 -0.58 -11.60
N GLN A 246 -0.68 -1.65 -11.54
CA GLN A 246 0.10 -2.20 -12.66
C GLN A 246 1.17 -1.26 -13.22
N ILE A 247 1.37 -0.08 -12.61
CA ILE A 247 2.46 0.84 -12.93
C ILE A 247 3.66 0.47 -12.07
N LYS A 248 4.80 0.20 -12.72
CA LYS A 248 6.05 -0.09 -12.02
C LYS A 248 6.55 1.17 -11.31
N VAL A 249 6.56 1.14 -9.98
CA VAL A 249 7.00 2.27 -9.14
C VAL A 249 8.45 2.11 -8.66
N GLN A 250 8.97 0.89 -8.63
CA GLN A 250 10.36 0.62 -8.31
C GLN A 250 10.81 -0.73 -8.90
N SER A 251 12.09 -0.81 -9.26
CA SER A 251 12.82 -2.05 -9.52
C SER A 251 14.19 -1.96 -8.86
N GLY A 252 14.75 -3.10 -8.44
CA GLY A 252 16.08 -3.14 -7.83
C GLY A 252 16.58 -4.55 -7.58
N ASN A 253 17.64 -4.67 -6.78
CA ASN A 253 18.22 -5.93 -6.34
C ASN A 253 18.15 -6.09 -4.81
N LEU A 254 17.84 -7.28 -4.32
CA LEU A 254 17.75 -7.60 -2.88
C LEU A 254 19.05 -7.32 -2.12
N LEU A 255 20.20 -7.38 -2.79
CA LEU A 255 21.51 -7.20 -2.15
C LEU A 255 21.90 -5.72 -2.00
N ASP A 256 21.52 -4.89 -2.96
CA ASP A 256 22.05 -3.52 -3.12
C ASP A 256 21.02 -2.42 -2.83
N ASP A 257 19.72 -2.70 -2.97
CA ASP A 257 18.64 -1.71 -2.87
C ASP A 257 17.87 -1.75 -1.55
N PHE A 258 18.56 -2.23 -0.50
CA PHE A 258 18.05 -2.37 0.85
C PHE A 258 18.92 -1.66 1.88
N ASP A 259 18.29 -1.21 2.96
CA ASP A 259 18.92 -0.59 4.11
C ASP A 259 18.45 -1.30 5.40
N PRO A 260 19.37 -1.83 6.24
CA PRO A 260 20.81 -1.99 5.97
C PRO A 260 21.07 -2.94 4.79
N PRO A 261 22.25 -2.87 4.14
CA PRO A 261 22.58 -3.77 3.04
C PRO A 261 22.64 -5.23 3.53
N VAL A 262 22.36 -6.18 2.63
CA VAL A 262 22.45 -7.62 2.94
C VAL A 262 23.89 -8.02 3.19
N ASN A 263 24.77 -7.56 2.31
CA ASN A 263 26.20 -7.77 2.45
C ASN A 263 26.78 -6.64 3.29
N PRO A 264 27.63 -6.95 4.30
CA PRO A 264 28.34 -5.92 5.03
C PRO A 264 29.23 -5.10 4.07
N PRO A 265 29.57 -3.85 4.43
CA PRO A 265 30.52 -3.05 3.69
C PRO A 265 31.83 -3.82 3.44
N LYS A 266 32.47 -3.57 2.29
CA LYS A 266 33.77 -4.20 1.96
C LYS A 266 34.89 -3.75 2.90
N GLU A 267 34.74 -2.57 3.48
CA GLU A 267 35.70 -1.92 4.36
C GLU A 267 35.02 -1.60 5.68
N ILE A 268 35.74 -1.79 6.79
CA ILE A 268 35.31 -1.43 8.14
C ILE A 268 36.37 -0.50 8.73
N ASP A 269 35.94 0.47 9.55
CA ASP A 269 36.89 1.29 10.30
C ASP A 269 37.69 0.40 11.26
N ASP A 270 39.00 0.60 11.35
CA ASP A 270 39.85 -0.16 12.26
C ASP A 270 39.51 0.24 13.71
N PRO A 271 39.03 -0.70 14.55
CA PRO A 271 38.69 -0.40 15.94
C PRO A 271 39.90 0.03 16.78
N HIS A 272 41.12 -0.16 16.29
CA HIS A 272 42.36 0.28 16.95
C HIS A 272 42.87 1.63 16.43
N ASP A 273 42.20 2.22 15.42
CA ASP A 273 42.58 3.53 14.92
C ASP A 273 42.42 4.58 16.03
N LYS A 274 43.47 5.36 16.22
CA LYS A 274 43.54 6.41 17.24
C LYS A 274 44.13 7.64 16.60
N LYS A 275 43.41 8.75 16.75
CA LYS A 275 43.91 10.05 16.35
C LYS A 275 45.33 10.29 16.92
N PRO A 276 46.33 10.57 16.08
CA PRO A 276 47.68 10.90 16.53
C PRO A 276 47.69 12.15 17.43
N SER A 277 48.64 12.21 18.39
CA SER A 277 48.73 13.32 19.34
C SER A 277 49.06 14.67 18.70
N ASP A 278 49.64 14.65 17.50
CA ASP A 278 50.08 15.79 16.70
C ASP A 278 49.09 16.22 15.61
N TRP A 279 47.90 15.60 15.58
CA TRP A 279 46.88 15.90 14.58
C TRP A 279 46.13 17.20 14.88
N ASP A 280 46.42 18.25 14.12
CA ASP A 280 45.71 19.54 14.15
C ASP A 280 44.35 19.44 13.43
N GLU A 281 43.30 20.02 14.03
CA GLU A 281 41.93 20.06 13.49
C GLU A 281 41.57 21.41 12.87
N ARG A 282 42.53 22.33 12.75
CA ARG A 282 42.33 23.67 12.21
C ARG A 282 42.39 23.77 10.69
#